data_AF-A0A0E3LWD4-F1
#
_entry.id   AF-A0A0E3LWD4-F1
#
_cell.length_a   1.000
_cell.length_b   1.000
_cell.length_c   1.000
_cell.angle_alpha   90.00
_cell.angle_beta   90.00
_cell.angle_gamma   90.00
#
_symmetry.space_group_name_H-M   'P 1'
#
loop_
_entity.id
_entity.type
_entity.pdbx_description
1 polymer ?
#
loop_
_entity_poly.entity_id
_entity_poly.type
_entity_poly.pdbx_seq_one_letter_code
_entity_poly.pdbx_strand_id
1 'polypeptide(L)'
;MVTETTDAYSPEQFDVSSSLYNVKMSLEIRAITNKNFHKFLNEILSEIFFQLTKFEKKDNVEISVELSRDLEVPEWREFVITVKLLPMDYMDDEEFFTLWKEIDGSVRDRISSIKDVDKEVLEKYGKPIIILEKDE
;
A
#
# COMPACT_ATOMS: atom_id res chain seq x y z
N MET A 1 53.30 -13.75 -8.87
CA MET A 1 52.24 -14.40 -9.65
C MET A 1 50.94 -14.13 -8.94
N VAL A 2 50.07 -13.39 -9.62
CA VAL A 2 48.71 -13.06 -9.18
C VAL A 2 47.83 -14.24 -9.58
N THR A 3 46.97 -14.71 -8.68
CA THR A 3 45.79 -15.50 -9.04
C THR A 3 44.59 -14.82 -8.41
N GLU A 4 43.88 -14.09 -9.27
CA GLU A 4 42.58 -13.51 -9.04
C GLU A 4 41.57 -14.62 -8.81
N THR A 5 40.99 -14.69 -7.61
CA THR A 5 39.71 -15.36 -7.42
C THR A 5 38.64 -14.30 -7.60
N THR A 6 38.06 -14.31 -8.80
CA THR A 6 36.80 -13.68 -9.14
C THR A 6 35.71 -14.43 -8.36
N ASP A 7 35.49 -14.05 -7.11
CA ASP A 7 34.27 -14.44 -6.42
C ASP A 7 33.16 -13.50 -6.87
N ALA A 8 32.18 -14.14 -7.50
CA ALA A 8 31.06 -13.55 -8.17
C ALA A 8 30.34 -12.57 -7.25
N TYR A 9 30.08 -11.39 -7.80
CA TYR A 9 29.09 -10.45 -7.30
C TYR A 9 27.75 -11.18 -7.26
N SER A 10 27.39 -11.73 -6.11
CA SER A 10 26.04 -12.23 -5.87
C SER A 10 25.19 -10.99 -5.69
N PRO A 11 24.24 -10.67 -6.58
CA PRO A 11 23.30 -9.61 -6.29
C PRO A 11 22.51 -10.11 -5.10
N GLU A 12 22.74 -9.51 -3.94
CA GLU A 12 21.77 -9.52 -2.86
C GLU A 12 20.45 -9.11 -3.51
N GLN A 13 19.61 -10.11 -3.77
CA GLN A 13 18.21 -9.87 -4.02
C GLN A 13 17.78 -9.13 -2.77
N PHE A 14 17.56 -7.83 -2.91
CA PHE A 14 16.84 -7.02 -1.93
C PHE A 14 15.46 -7.66 -1.82
N ASP A 15 15.38 -8.66 -0.96
CA ASP A 15 14.17 -9.22 -0.46
C ASP A 15 13.59 -8.15 0.46
N VAL A 16 12.78 -7.26 -0.11
CA VAL A 16 11.97 -6.28 0.63
C VAL A 16 10.78 -7.01 1.29
N SER A 17 10.85 -8.34 1.47
CA SER A 17 9.92 -9.07 2.29
C SER A 17 10.40 -9.08 3.74
N SER A 18 9.45 -8.90 4.67
CA SER A 18 9.49 -9.37 6.07
C SER A 18 9.75 -8.40 7.25
N SER A 19 9.58 -7.08 7.14
CA SER A 19 9.51 -6.25 8.39
C SER A 19 8.54 -5.07 8.43
N LEU A 20 7.42 -5.15 7.71
CA LEU A 20 6.21 -4.39 8.06
C LEU A 20 5.16 -5.43 8.44
N TYR A 21 5.20 -5.90 9.69
CA TYR A 21 4.47 -7.10 10.16
C TYR A 21 2.96 -7.09 9.94
N ASN A 22 2.38 -5.94 9.59
CA ASN A 22 0.95 -5.74 9.41
C ASN A 22 0.55 -5.39 7.96
N VAL A 23 1.38 -5.61 6.93
CA VAL A 23 0.98 -5.35 5.54
C VAL A 23 1.00 -6.62 4.69
N LYS A 24 -0.17 -6.99 4.17
CA LYS A 24 -0.36 -8.02 3.14
C LYS A 24 -0.56 -7.34 1.79
N MET A 25 0.03 -7.91 0.74
CA MET A 25 -0.12 -7.41 -0.63
C MET A 25 -0.44 -8.55 -1.59
N SER A 26 -1.41 -8.31 -2.47
CA SER A 26 -1.79 -9.20 -3.57
C SER A 26 -0.63 -9.49 -4.54
N LEU A 27 -0.69 -10.63 -5.24
CA LEU A 27 0.36 -11.06 -6.18
C LEU A 27 0.46 -10.13 -7.39
N GLU A 28 -0.66 -9.54 -7.79
CA GLU A 28 -0.80 -8.58 -8.88
C GLU A 28 0.07 -7.35 -8.64
N ILE A 29 0.06 -6.82 -7.42
CA ILE A 29 0.91 -5.68 -7.01
C ILE A 29 2.38 -6.05 -7.08
N ARG A 30 2.74 -7.25 -6.60
CA ARG A 30 4.13 -7.75 -6.63
C ARG A 30 4.65 -7.96 -8.05
N ALA A 31 3.76 -8.29 -9.00
CA ALA A 31 4.11 -8.50 -10.40
C ALA A 31 4.35 -7.18 -11.18
N ILE A 32 3.93 -6.03 -10.66
CA ILE A 32 4.16 -4.73 -11.32
C ILE A 32 5.63 -4.35 -11.17
N THR A 33 6.32 -4.10 -12.28
CA THR A 33 7.74 -3.68 -12.29
C THR A 33 7.93 -2.17 -12.36
N ASN A 34 6.83 -1.40 -12.46
CA ASN A 34 6.86 0.05 -12.59
C ASN A 34 7.29 0.73 -11.26
N LYS A 35 8.46 1.37 -11.27
CA LYS A 35 8.99 2.08 -10.10
C LYS A 35 8.13 3.27 -9.64
N ASN A 36 7.49 3.98 -10.57
CA ASN A 36 6.60 5.10 -10.25
C ASN A 36 5.33 4.62 -9.53
N PHE A 37 4.82 3.44 -9.90
CA PHE A 37 3.73 2.79 -9.18
C PHE A 37 4.14 2.45 -7.74
N HIS A 38 5.31 1.84 -7.54
CA HIS A 38 5.79 1.51 -6.20
C HIS A 38 6.04 2.76 -5.34
N LYS A 39 6.57 3.83 -5.94
CA LYS A 39 6.69 5.12 -5.26
C LYS A 39 5.33 5.64 -4.82
N PHE A 40 4.33 5.62 -5.70
CA PHE A 40 2.97 6.03 -5.39
C PHE A 40 2.32 5.18 -4.28
N LEU A 41 2.44 3.86 -4.35
CA LEU A 41 1.93 2.96 -3.32
C LEU A 41 2.60 3.21 -1.96
N ASN A 42 3.91 3.46 -1.97
CA ASN A 42 4.64 3.79 -0.74
C ASN A 42 4.18 5.12 -0.13
N GLU A 43 3.81 6.12 -0.93
CA GLU A 43 3.22 7.37 -0.43
C GLU A 43 1.90 7.13 0.30
N ILE A 44 1.03 6.29 -0.27
CA ILE A 44 -0.24 5.89 0.37
C ILE A 44 0.02 5.18 1.69
N LEU A 45 0.86 4.13 1.67
CA LEU A 45 1.13 3.33 2.85
C LEU A 45 1.83 4.13 3.94
N SER A 46 2.76 5.01 3.58
CA SER A 46 3.45 5.89 4.55
C SER A 46 2.48 6.81 5.26
N GLU A 47 1.49 7.36 4.55
CA GLU A 47 0.45 8.19 5.14
C GLU A 47 -0.46 7.39 6.09
N ILE A 48 -0.88 6.19 5.68
CA ILE A 48 -1.66 5.30 6.54
C ILE A 48 -0.89 4.97 7.84
N PHE A 49 0.39 4.59 7.72
CA PHE A 49 1.23 4.33 8.88
C PHE A 49 1.43 5.55 9.78
N PHE A 50 1.57 6.73 9.18
CA PHE A 50 1.69 7.98 9.93
C PHE A 50 0.44 8.23 10.77
N GLN A 51 -0.75 8.10 10.19
CA GLN A 51 -2.01 8.25 10.93
C GLN A 51 -2.17 7.15 12.00
N LEU A 52 -1.94 5.88 11.66
CA LEU A 52 -2.02 4.78 12.63
C LEU A 52 -1.05 4.97 13.81
N THR A 53 0.15 5.52 13.56
CA THR A 53 1.11 5.84 14.62
C THR A 53 0.61 7.01 15.48
N LYS A 54 0.08 8.06 14.85
CA LYS A 54 -0.49 9.24 15.53
C LYS A 54 -1.65 8.87 16.46
N PHE A 55 -2.45 7.87 16.10
CA PHE A 55 -3.56 7.36 16.90
C PHE A 55 -3.18 6.20 17.83
N GLU A 56 -1.90 5.81 17.89
CA GLU A 56 -1.41 4.69 18.71
C GLU A 56 -2.08 3.34 18.37
N LYS A 57 -2.45 3.13 17.10
CA LYS A 57 -3.15 1.93 16.58
C LYS A 57 -2.33 1.08 15.61
N LYS A 58 -1.08 1.45 15.31
CA LYS A 58 -0.22 0.78 14.32
C LYS A 58 -0.13 -0.75 14.53
N ASP A 59 -0.03 -1.19 15.78
CA ASP A 59 0.15 -2.61 16.09
C ASP A 59 -1.18 -3.38 16.16
N ASN A 60 -2.31 -2.67 16.13
CA ASN A 60 -3.66 -3.23 16.29
C ASN A 60 -4.45 -3.28 14.97
N VAL A 61 -3.82 -2.87 13.87
CA VAL A 61 -4.44 -2.83 12.54
C VAL A 61 -3.55 -3.57 11.56
N GLU A 62 -4.09 -4.61 10.94
CA GLU A 62 -3.55 -5.23 9.74
C GLU A 62 -4.04 -4.46 8.50
N ILE A 63 -3.17 -4.33 7.51
CA ILE A 63 -3.40 -3.63 6.25
C ILE A 63 -3.29 -4.67 5.13
N SER A 64 -4.37 -4.88 4.38
CA SER A 64 -4.32 -5.68 3.15
C SER A 64 -4.41 -4.77 1.93
N VAL A 65 -3.52 -4.93 0.97
CA VAL A 65 -3.51 -4.16 -0.27
C VAL A 65 -3.77 -5.08 -1.46
N GLU A 66 -4.86 -4.81 -2.16
CA GLU A 66 -5.33 -5.58 -3.31
C GLU A 66 -5.37 -4.69 -4.55
N LEU A 67 -5.11 -5.29 -5.71
CA LEU A 67 -5.30 -4.65 -7.00
C LEU A 67 -6.36 -5.42 -7.78
N SER A 68 -7.55 -4.84 -7.88
CA SER A 68 -8.65 -5.41 -8.63
C SER A 68 -8.84 -4.67 -9.95
N ARG A 69 -9.43 -5.33 -10.95
CA ARG A 69 -9.93 -4.64 -12.14
C ARG A 69 -11.31 -4.09 -11.80
N ASP A 70 -11.58 -2.86 -12.18
CA ASP A 70 -12.94 -2.34 -12.19
C ASP A 70 -13.78 -3.19 -13.17
N LEU A 71 -14.81 -3.84 -12.64
CA LEU A 71 -15.69 -4.73 -13.40
C LEU A 71 -16.94 -4.00 -13.90
N GLU A 72 -17.21 -2.77 -13.43
CA GLU A 72 -18.42 -2.02 -13.82
C GLU A 72 -18.33 -1.45 -15.23
N VAL A 73 -17.12 -1.19 -15.75
CA VAL A 73 -16.91 -0.67 -17.11
C VAL A 73 -15.88 -1.53 -17.87
N PRO A 74 -16.30 -2.55 -18.63
CA PRO A 74 -15.40 -3.51 -19.30
C PRO A 74 -14.38 -2.90 -20.27
N GLU A 75 -14.65 -1.70 -20.78
CA GLU A 75 -13.79 -0.98 -21.73
C GLU A 75 -12.69 -0.17 -21.03
N TRP A 76 -12.90 0.15 -19.75
CA TRP A 76 -11.93 0.85 -18.92
C TRP A 76 -11.20 -0.21 -18.12
N ARG A 77 -9.99 -0.57 -18.55
CA ARG A 77 -9.08 -1.43 -17.78
C ARG A 77 -8.51 -0.64 -16.59
N GLU A 78 -9.38 0.00 -15.83
CA GLU A 78 -9.01 0.71 -14.62
C GLU A 78 -8.74 -0.33 -13.54
N PHE A 79 -7.56 -0.22 -12.96
CA PHE A 79 -7.15 -1.07 -11.85
C PHE A 79 -7.30 -0.25 -10.58
N VAL A 80 -8.03 -0.77 -9.61
CA VAL A 80 -8.30 -0.08 -8.35
C VAL A 80 -7.40 -0.66 -7.29
N ILE A 81 -6.59 0.21 -6.66
CA ILE A 81 -5.87 -0.14 -5.43
C ILE A 81 -6.88 -0.10 -4.30
N THR A 82 -7.16 -1.25 -3.68
CA THR A 82 -7.98 -1.34 -2.48
C THR A 82 -7.06 -1.56 -1.28
N VAL A 83 -7.18 -0.70 -0.27
CA VAL A 83 -6.48 -0.85 1.01
C VAL A 83 -7.51 -1.18 2.07
N LYS A 84 -7.44 -2.38 2.63
CA LYS A 84 -8.32 -2.85 3.69
C LYS A 84 -7.63 -2.69 5.02
N LEU A 85 -8.30 -2.06 5.97
CA LEU A 85 -7.87 -1.99 7.37
C LEU A 85 -8.65 -3.03 8.16
N LEU A 86 -7.93 -3.90 8.87
CA LEU A 86 -8.47 -5.02 9.64
C LEU A 86 -8.04 -4.86 11.12
N PRO A 87 -8.97 -4.79 12.07
CA PRO A 87 -8.61 -4.70 13.49
C PRO A 87 -8.11 -6.06 13.98
N MET A 88 -6.95 -6.09 14.63
CA MET A 88 -6.36 -7.33 15.19
C MET A 88 -6.89 -7.66 16.59
N ASP A 89 -7.31 -6.63 17.33
CA ASP A 89 -7.90 -6.73 18.66
C ASP A 89 -9.33 -6.17 18.65
N TYR A 90 -10.07 -6.39 19.74
CA TYR A 90 -11.39 -5.79 19.93
C TYR A 90 -11.27 -4.26 19.94
N MET A 91 -11.66 -3.63 18.83
CA MET A 91 -11.81 -2.19 18.67
C MET A 91 -13.29 -1.87 18.52
N ASP A 92 -13.74 -0.83 19.20
CA ASP A 92 -15.12 -0.36 19.09
C ASP A 92 -15.40 0.16 17.66
N ASP A 93 -16.61 -0.07 17.17
CA ASP A 93 -17.03 0.27 15.80
C ASP A 93 -16.94 1.77 15.53
N GLU A 94 -17.30 2.61 16.50
CA GLU A 94 -17.26 4.06 16.38
C GLU A 94 -15.81 4.55 16.37
N GLU A 95 -14.96 3.95 17.20
CA GLU A 95 -13.52 4.21 17.23
C GLU A 95 -12.87 3.83 15.88
N PHE A 96 -13.18 2.63 15.37
CA PHE A 96 -12.60 2.13 14.12
C PHE A 96 -13.08 2.91 12.90
N PHE A 97 -14.35 3.29 12.87
CA PHE A 97 -14.91 4.15 11.82
C PHE A 97 -14.29 5.55 11.83
N THR A 98 -14.07 6.12 13.01
CA THR A 98 -13.42 7.42 13.16
C THR A 98 -11.98 7.38 12.67
N LEU A 99 -11.22 6.34 13.06
CA LEU A 99 -9.85 6.12 12.59
C LEU A 99 -9.78 6.02 11.06
N TRP A 100 -10.68 5.22 10.46
CA TRP A 100 -10.76 5.09 9.01
C TRP A 100 -11.03 6.42 8.31
N LYS A 101 -11.96 7.22 8.82
CA LYS A 101 -12.31 8.50 8.20
C LYS A 101 -11.13 9.48 8.17
N GLU A 102 -10.36 9.52 9.26
CA GLU A 102 -9.14 10.32 9.34
C GLU A 102 -8.06 9.82 8.35
N ILE A 103 -7.91 8.50 8.24
CA ILE A 103 -6.98 7.88 7.27
C ILE A 103 -7.40 8.17 5.83
N ASP A 104 -8.67 7.95 5.47
CA ASP A 104 -9.19 8.18 4.11
C ASP A 104 -9.04 9.65 3.71
N GLY A 105 -9.38 10.58 4.60
CA GLY A 105 -9.15 12.01 4.37
C GLY A 105 -7.68 12.34 4.15
N SER A 106 -6.80 11.88 5.03
CA SER A 106 -5.37 12.21 4.95
C SER A 106 -4.69 11.61 3.71
N VAL A 107 -5.07 10.39 3.32
CA VAL A 107 -4.54 9.76 2.09
C VAL A 107 -5.00 10.51 0.85
N ARG A 108 -6.26 10.95 0.78
CA ARG A 108 -6.76 11.76 -0.35
C ARG A 108 -6.02 13.09 -0.47
N ASP A 109 -5.77 13.75 0.65
CA ASP A 109 -4.98 14.98 0.70
C ASP A 109 -3.53 14.72 0.26
N ARG A 110 -2.93 13.62 0.74
CA ARG A 110 -1.58 13.22 0.35
C ARG A 110 -1.50 13.03 -1.15
N ILE A 111 -2.36 12.22 -1.75
CA ILE A 111 -2.39 11.94 -3.19
C ILE A 111 -2.55 13.22 -4.00
N SER A 112 -3.46 14.10 -3.59
CA SER A 112 -3.70 15.39 -4.25
C SER A 112 -2.49 16.32 -4.22
N SER A 113 -1.58 16.13 -3.26
CA SER A 113 -0.37 16.94 -3.08
C SER A 113 0.88 16.39 -3.78
N ILE A 114 0.83 15.16 -4.32
CA ILE A 114 1.98 14.51 -4.95
C ILE A 114 2.35 15.22 -6.27
N LYS A 115 3.55 15.79 -6.33
CA LYS A 115 4.06 16.48 -7.53
C LYS A 115 4.94 15.60 -8.43
N ASP A 116 5.55 14.56 -7.86
CA ASP A 116 6.61 13.77 -8.50
C ASP A 116 6.20 12.32 -8.79
N VAL A 117 4.92 12.09 -9.10
CA VAL A 117 4.41 10.80 -9.60
C VAL A 117 3.96 10.99 -11.03
N ASP A 118 4.27 9.96 -11.83
CA ASP A 118 3.93 9.88 -13.24
C ASP A 118 2.43 10.08 -13.47
N LYS A 119 2.08 10.92 -14.46
CA LYS A 119 0.69 11.21 -14.82
C LYS A 119 -0.05 9.92 -15.18
N GLU A 120 0.61 8.96 -15.83
CA GLU A 120 0.01 7.67 -16.15
C GLU A 120 -0.33 6.84 -14.91
N VAL A 121 0.47 6.96 -13.84
CA VAL A 121 0.21 6.26 -12.58
C VAL A 121 -0.96 6.92 -11.85
N LEU A 122 -1.02 8.25 -11.82
CA LEU A 122 -2.15 8.97 -11.22
C LEU A 122 -3.46 8.74 -11.98
N GLU A 123 -3.42 8.70 -13.31
CA GLU A 123 -4.60 8.41 -14.13
C GLU A 123 -5.12 6.99 -13.89
N LYS A 124 -4.22 6.00 -13.76
CA LYS A 124 -4.60 4.59 -13.59
C LYS A 124 -4.95 4.21 -12.15
N TYR A 125 -4.28 4.80 -11.16
CA TYR A 125 -4.32 4.36 -9.76
C TYR A 125 -4.57 5.48 -8.74
N GLY A 126 -4.72 6.73 -9.18
CA GLY A 126 -4.84 7.91 -8.31
C GLY A 126 -6.13 8.00 -7.48
N LYS A 127 -6.97 6.96 -7.53
CA LYS A 127 -8.20 6.84 -6.75
C LYS A 127 -8.21 5.51 -5.98
N PRO A 128 -7.29 5.31 -5.02
CA PRO A 128 -7.36 4.13 -4.18
C PRO A 128 -8.62 4.18 -3.32
N ILE A 129 -9.16 3.00 -3.01
CA ILE A 129 -10.29 2.85 -2.10
C ILE A 129 -9.74 2.32 -0.78
N ILE A 130 -10.01 3.02 0.31
CA ILE A 130 -9.69 2.55 1.66
C ILE A 130 -10.98 2.03 2.28
N ILE A 131 -11.01 0.77 2.69
CA ILE A 131 -12.19 0.14 3.30
C ILE A 131 -11.88 -0.43 4.67
N LEU A 132 -12.92 -0.55 5.48
CA LEU A 132 -12.91 -1.30 6.73
C LEU A 132 -13.38 -2.72 6.45
N GLU A 133 -12.60 -3.69 6.92
CA GLU A 133 -12.99 -5.10 6.90
C GLU A 133 -12.83 -5.64 8.33
N LYS A 134 -13.86 -6.30 8.84
CA LYS A 134 -13.79 -7.05 10.09
C LYS A 134 -13.77 -8.52 9.72
N ASP A 135 -12.90 -9.30 10.37
CA ASP A 135 -13.03 -10.76 10.30
C ASP A 135 -14.42 -11.15 10.83
N GLU A 136 -15.18 -11.90 10.02
CA GLU A 136 -16.50 -12.44 10.36
C GLU A 136 -16.44 -13.58 11.40
#